data_AF-A0A7X7NLA4-F1
#
_entry.id   AF-A0A7X7NLA4-F1
#
_cell.length_a   1.000
_cell.length_b   1.000
_cell.length_c   1.000
_cell.angle_alpha   90.00
_cell.angle_beta   90.00
_cell.angle_gamma   90.00
#
_symmetry.space_group_name_H-M   'P 1'
#
loop_
_entity.id
_entity.type
_entity.pdbx_description
1 polymer ?
#
loop_
_entity_poly.entity_id
_entity_poly.type
_entity_poly.pdbx_seq_one_letter_code
_entity_poly.pdbx_strand_id
1 'polypeptide(L)' 'CGTRDEADEWLERYPDDASVMAYIGRSGWNTLRRDGAITDEELCEAIADSYTMVVGKLPRKHRPEGWDA' A
#
# COMPACT_ATOMS: atom_id res chain seq x y z
N CYS A 1 4.54 -1.02 -1.22
CA CYS A 1 3.75 -2.00 -0.45
C CYS A 1 2.86 -2.86 -1.36
N GLY A 2 3.24 -4.12 -1.58
CA GLY A 2 2.29 -5.13 -2.05
C GLY A 2 2.87 -6.50 -2.39
N THR A 3 3.94 -6.86 -1.68
CA THR A 3 4.23 -8.25 -1.33
C THR A 3 3.67 -8.53 0.06
N ARG A 4 3.43 -9.80 0.40
CA ARG A 4 2.93 -10.16 1.74
C ARG A 4 3.93 -9.78 2.83
N ASP A 5 5.22 -9.89 2.55
CA ASP A 5 6.28 -9.57 3.50
C ASP A 5 6.31 -8.08 3.85
N GLU A 6 6.18 -7.17 2.86
CA GLU A 6 6.08 -5.73 3.13
C GLU A 6 4.83 -5.40 3.95
N ALA A 7 3.71 -6.04 3.66
CA ALA A 7 2.48 -5.86 4.41
C ALA A 7 2.62 -6.37 5.86
N ASP A 8 3.29 -7.49 6.07
CA ASP A 8 3.50 -8.05 7.41
C ASP A 8 4.42 -7.14 8.26
N GLU A 9 5.42 -6.47 7.66
CA GLU A 9 6.27 -5.51 8.36
C GLU A 9 5.48 -4.32 8.96
N TRP A 10 4.45 -3.83 8.28
CA TRP A 10 3.59 -2.77 8.81
C TRP A 10 2.83 -3.22 10.06
N LEU A 11 2.43 -4.50 10.14
CA LEU A 11 1.74 -5.06 11.30
C LEU A 11 2.69 -5.22 12.49
N GLU A 12 3.95 -5.60 12.23
CA GLU A 12 4.98 -5.71 13.27
C GLU A 12 5.38 -4.33 13.83
N ARG A 13 5.48 -3.33 12.94
CA ARG A 13 5.91 -1.98 13.30
C ARG A 13 4.82 -1.15 13.97
N TYR A 14 3.57 -1.33 13.53
CA TYR A 14 2.43 -0.53 13.97
C TYR A 14 1.21 -1.41 14.30
N PRO A 15 1.28 -2.28 15.33
CA PRO A 15 0.24 -3.27 15.61
C PRO A 15 -1.14 -2.66 15.96
N ASP A 16 -1.17 -1.43 16.51
CA ASP A 16 -2.40 -0.72 16.87
C ASP A 16 -2.96 0.14 15.72
N ASP A 17 -2.13 0.43 14.71
CA ASP A 17 -2.43 1.38 13.62
C ASP A 17 -2.43 0.74 12.23
N ALA A 18 -1.93 -0.49 12.10
CA ALA A 18 -1.96 -1.29 10.88
C ALA A 18 -2.74 -2.58 11.13
N SER A 19 -3.63 -2.91 10.22
CA SER A 19 -4.40 -4.17 10.28
C SER A 19 -4.58 -4.77 8.89
N VAL A 20 -4.67 -6.09 8.81
CA VAL A 20 -4.92 -6.79 7.54
C VAL A 20 -6.31 -6.41 7.02
N MET A 21 -6.42 -6.05 5.73
CA MET A 21 -7.74 -5.77 5.12
C MET A 21 -8.58 -7.05 5.04
N ALA A 22 -9.79 -7.04 5.62
CA ALA A 22 -10.63 -8.22 5.76
C ALA A 22 -11.01 -8.93 4.43
N TYR A 23 -11.15 -8.19 3.33
CA TYR A 23 -11.65 -8.75 2.05
C TYR A 23 -10.56 -8.96 0.98
N ILE A 24 -9.41 -8.28 1.11
CA ILE A 24 -8.33 -8.23 0.09
C ILE A 24 -6.96 -8.64 0.69
N GLY A 25 -6.88 -8.77 2.02
CA GLY A 25 -5.63 -8.96 2.77
C GLY A 25 -4.86 -10.26 2.49
N ARG A 26 -5.49 -11.27 1.86
CA ARG A 26 -4.76 -12.47 1.40
C ARG A 26 -3.67 -12.14 0.36
N SER A 27 -3.76 -10.99 -0.30
CA SER A 27 -2.82 -10.49 -1.30
C SER A 27 -1.81 -9.47 -0.78
N GLY A 28 -1.69 -9.28 0.55
CA GLY A 28 -0.71 -8.34 1.14
C GLY A 28 -1.20 -6.89 1.15
N TRP A 29 -2.44 -6.66 1.58
CA TRP A 29 -3.04 -5.31 1.70
C TRP A 29 -3.43 -5.00 3.14
N ASN A 30 -3.07 -3.80 3.59
CA ASN A 30 -3.28 -3.33 4.95
C ASN A 30 -4.19 -2.10 5.01
N THR A 31 -4.93 -2.00 6.10
CA THR A 31 -5.60 -0.77 6.54
C THR A 31 -4.64 -0.04 7.49
N LEU A 32 -4.27 1.19 7.15
CA LEU A 32 -3.44 2.05 7.98
C LEU A 32 -4.29 3.18 8.59
N ARG A 33 -4.12 3.44 9.89
CA ARG A 33 -4.83 4.51 10.61
C ARG A 33 -4.09 5.83 10.44
N ARG A 34 -4.80 6.87 9.98
CA ARG A 34 -4.23 8.19 9.72
C ARG A 34 -3.89 8.97 11.00
N ASP A 35 -4.72 8.88 12.02
CA ASP A 35 -4.56 9.65 13.26
C ASP A 35 -3.82 8.83 14.34
N GLY A 36 -2.77 8.11 13.92
CA GLY A 36 -2.02 7.14 14.73
C GLY A 36 -0.54 7.49 14.88
N ALA A 37 0.27 6.46 15.16
CA ALA A 37 1.73 6.57 15.24
C ALA A 37 2.40 6.69 13.86
N ILE A 38 1.68 6.35 12.79
CA ILE A 38 2.17 6.44 11.41
C ILE A 38 2.14 7.91 10.99
N THR A 39 3.27 8.41 10.52
CA THR A 39 3.37 9.80 10.07
C THR A 39 2.69 10.01 8.71
N ASP A 40 2.24 11.24 8.43
CA ASP A 40 1.66 11.58 7.12
C ASP A 40 2.64 11.32 5.97
N GLU A 41 3.95 11.48 6.20
CA GLU A 41 4.99 11.19 5.22
C GLU A 41 5.07 9.70 4.88
N GLU A 42 5.13 8.84 5.90
CA GLU A 42 5.09 7.38 5.72
C GLU A 42 3.79 6.91 5.05
N LEU A 43 2.65 7.54 5.36
CA LEU A 43 1.39 7.26 4.68
C LEU A 43 1.45 7.66 3.20
N CYS A 44 2.03 8.82 2.89
CA CYS A 44 2.18 9.27 1.50
C CYS A 44 3.07 8.33 0.69
N GLU A 45 4.17 7.87 1.29
CA GLU A 45 5.07 6.89 0.67
C GLU A 45 4.35 5.56 0.43
N ALA A 46 3.66 5.04 1.46
CA ALA A 46 2.87 3.81 1.34
C ALA A 46 1.80 3.90 0.24
N ILE A 47 1.14 5.06 0.11
CA ILE A 47 0.16 5.33 -0.95
C ILE A 47 0.84 5.38 -2.33
N ALA A 48 1.97 6.06 -2.45
CA ALA A 48 2.70 6.19 -3.71
C ALA A 48 3.17 4.82 -4.24
N ASP A 49 3.69 3.97 -3.34
CA ASP A 49 4.06 2.61 -3.70
C ASP A 49 2.87 1.76 -4.11
N SER A 50 1.78 1.85 -3.33
CA SER A 50 0.53 1.11 -3.61
C SER A 50 -0.03 1.50 -4.97
N TYR A 51 -0.02 2.79 -5.28
CA TYR A 51 -0.43 3.33 -6.58
C TYR A 51 0.45 2.78 -7.71
N THR A 52 1.77 2.83 -7.55
CA THR A 52 2.73 2.32 -8.54
C THR A 52 2.54 0.84 -8.81
N MET A 53 2.32 0.04 -7.76
CA MET A 53 2.05 -1.39 -7.92
C MET A 53 0.75 -1.65 -8.69
N VAL A 54 -0.33 -0.95 -8.36
CA VAL A 54 -1.64 -1.14 -9.02
C VAL A 54 -1.54 -0.73 -10.49
N VAL A 55 -1.02 0.47 -10.76
CA VAL A 55 -0.91 0.98 -12.12
C VAL A 55 0.03 0.15 -12.98
N GLY A 56 1.14 -0.36 -12.41
CA GLY A 56 2.04 -1.28 -13.09
C GLY A 56 1.36 -2.58 -13.56
N LYS A 57 0.37 -3.08 -12.80
CA LYS A 57 -0.41 -4.28 -13.14
C LYS A 57 -1.54 -4.02 -14.14
N LEU A 58 -1.91 -2.75 -14.39
CA LEU A 58 -2.95 -2.41 -15.36
C LEU A 58 -2.46 -2.57 -16.80
N PRO A 59 -3.36 -2.92 -17.76
CA PRO A 59 -3.07 -2.81 -19.19
C PRO A 59 -2.64 -1.38 -19.58
N ARG A 60 -1.74 -1.24 -20.56
CA ARG A 60 -1.16 0.06 -20.97
C ARG A 60 -2.20 1.15 -21.23
N LYS A 61 -3.35 0.79 -21.82
CA LYS A 61 -4.48 1.72 -22.10
C LYS A 61 -5.12 2.37 -20.87
N HIS A 62 -4.88 1.83 -19.68
CA HIS A 62 -5.40 2.34 -18.41
C HIS A 62 -4.32 3.00 -17.55
N ARG A 63 -3.08 3.06 -18.03
CA ARG A 63 -2.00 3.74 -17.32
C ARG A 63 -2.05 5.25 -17.62
N PRO A 64 -1.64 6.10 -16.66
CA PRO A 64 -1.52 7.54 -16.89
C PRO A 64 -0.60 7.88 -18.07
N GLU A 65 -0.81 9.04 -18.68
CA GLU A 65 0.12 9.54 -19.70
C GLU A 65 1.53 9.71 -19.11
N GLY A 66 2.55 9.31 -19.86
CA GLY A 66 3.95 9.35 -19.41
C GLY A 66 4.37 8.22 -18.47
N TRP A 67 3.50 7.26 -18.15
CA TRP A 67 3.82 6.16 -17.23
C TRP A 67 4.91 5.20 -17.75
N ASP A 68 4.94 4.95 -19.06
CA ASP A 68 5.90 4.05 -19.71
C ASP A 68 7.02 4.82 -20.46
N ALA A 69 7.15 6.14 -20.23
CA ALA A 69 8.04 7.02 -20.99
C ALA A 69 9.51 6.97 -20.51
#